data_AF-A0A7J9JLA6-F1
#
_entry.id   AF-A0A7J9JLA6-F1
#
_cell.length_a   1.000
_cell.length_b   1.000
_cell.length_c   1.000
_cell.angle_alpha   90.00
_cell.angle_beta   90.00
_cell.angle_gamma   90.00
#
_symmetry.space_group_name_H-M   'P 1'
#
loop_
_entity.id
_entity.type
_entity.pdbx_description
1 polymer ?
#
loop_
_entity_poly.entity_id
_entity_poly.type
_entity_poly.pdbx_seq_one_letter_code
_entity_poly.pdbx_strand_id
1 'polypeptide(L)'
;MCYRYGHMERAILSSEIAGVDLRGAVTRGVGAQGIELSETVRRMEESIPQVILLLEAAVERCISFTGGSEADELILALDDTMLQYISTLQDTLKSLRAVCGVDNKDIGLDRKEGAQNSRKTDLISNEEEWSIVQGALQILTVADCLTSRSSVFEASLRATLARLSTTLSLSVFGSSLDNNQLHVANDDGNGEPPLGGRAALDVAAVRLVDVPEKARKLFNLLDQSKDPRFHALPLASQRVAAFAEAVNELVYDVLISKVRQRLSEVSRMPIWSAAEEQSAFRLPTFSAYPQPYVTSVGEYLLTLPQQLEPLAEGISNSDANNDEAQFFATEWMFKVAEGATALYMEQLRGIQYITDGGAQQLSVDIEYLSNVLSALSMPIPPVLATFQTCLGTPRDQLKDLLKSDNGNQLDLPTANLVCKIRRLNLD
;
A
#
# COMPACT_ATOMS: atom_id res chain seq x y z
N MET A 1 -32.83 -13.58 -28.62
CA MET A 1 -31.39 -13.21 -28.54
C MET A 1 -30.96 -12.61 -27.20
N CYS A 2 -31.85 -12.21 -26.28
CA CYS A 2 -31.47 -11.42 -25.09
C CYS A 2 -30.98 -12.20 -23.86
N TYR A 3 -31.23 -13.51 -23.76
CA TYR A 3 -30.75 -14.35 -22.63
C TYR A 3 -29.21 -14.52 -22.54
N ARG A 4 -28.44 -13.82 -23.38
CA ARG A 4 -26.98 -13.98 -23.49
C ARG A 4 -26.21 -12.66 -23.49
N TYR A 5 -26.85 -11.51 -23.26
CA TYR A 5 -26.15 -10.23 -23.30
C TYR A 5 -24.99 -10.18 -22.29
N GLY A 6 -25.25 -10.45 -21.01
CA GLY A 6 -24.20 -10.46 -19.97
C GLY A 6 -23.07 -11.44 -20.27
N HIS A 7 -23.36 -12.62 -20.82
CA HIS A 7 -22.32 -13.57 -21.24
C HIS A 7 -21.47 -13.06 -22.42
N MET A 8 -22.12 -12.43 -23.41
CA MET A 8 -21.43 -11.85 -24.56
C MET A 8 -20.57 -10.66 -24.15
N GLU A 9 -21.10 -9.75 -23.34
CA GLU A 9 -20.37 -8.56 -22.88
C GLU A 9 -19.18 -8.96 -22.01
N ARG A 10 -19.35 -9.94 -21.11
CA ARG A 10 -18.24 -10.50 -20.33
C ARG A 10 -17.15 -11.10 -21.22
N ALA A 11 -17.51 -11.80 -22.29
CA ALA A 11 -16.53 -12.38 -23.23
C ALA A 11 -15.77 -11.29 -24.01
N ILE A 12 -16.46 -10.22 -24.43
CA ILE A 12 -15.83 -9.06 -25.08
C ILE A 12 -14.85 -8.39 -24.12
N LEU A 13 -15.32 -8.00 -22.94
CA LEU A 13 -14.51 -7.34 -21.92
C LEU A 13 -13.30 -8.17 -21.50
N SER A 14 -13.47 -9.48 -21.25
CA SER A 14 -12.36 -10.36 -20.88
C SER A 14 -11.31 -10.46 -21.99
N SER A 15 -11.74 -10.47 -23.26
CA SER A 15 -10.83 -10.44 -24.41
C SER A 15 -10.09 -9.11 -24.55
N GLU A 16 -10.76 -7.98 -24.29
CA GLU A 16 -10.15 -6.65 -24.38
C GLU A 16 -9.14 -6.45 -23.23
N ILE A 17 -9.48 -6.88 -22.01
CA ILE A 17 -8.56 -6.81 -20.85
C ILE A 17 -7.37 -7.74 -21.03
N ALA A 18 -7.53 -8.92 -21.63
CA ALA A 18 -6.41 -9.80 -21.95
C ALA A 18 -5.42 -9.17 -22.96
N GLY A 19 -5.85 -8.15 -23.72
CA GLY A 19 -4.99 -7.37 -24.62
C GLY A 19 -4.17 -6.28 -23.93
N VAL A 20 -4.44 -5.98 -22.65
CA VAL A 20 -3.72 -4.97 -21.88
C VAL A 20 -2.36 -5.53 -21.45
N ASP A 21 -1.27 -4.85 -21.83
CA ASP A 21 0.10 -5.30 -21.55
C ASP A 21 0.49 -5.07 -20.09
N LEU A 22 0.36 -6.13 -19.27
CA LEU A 22 0.78 -6.17 -17.87
C LEU A 22 1.98 -7.10 -17.63
N ARG A 23 2.84 -7.33 -18.65
CA ARG A 23 4.00 -8.22 -18.50
C ARG A 23 4.85 -7.82 -17.28
N GLY A 24 5.02 -8.74 -16.34
CA GLY A 24 5.65 -8.50 -15.04
C GLY A 24 7.16 -8.31 -15.10
N ALA A 25 7.71 -7.73 -14.03
CA ALA A 25 9.16 -7.56 -13.85
C ALA A 25 9.85 -8.94 -13.75
N VAL A 26 10.95 -9.11 -14.48
CA VAL A 26 11.78 -10.33 -14.41
C VAL A 26 12.97 -10.05 -13.51
N THR A 27 13.25 -10.96 -12.57
CA THR A 27 14.43 -10.90 -11.70
C THR A 27 15.71 -10.78 -12.52
N ARG A 28 16.54 -9.77 -12.26
CA ARG A 28 17.82 -9.52 -12.95
C ARG A 28 18.68 -10.80 -12.99
N GLY A 29 18.68 -11.46 -14.15
CA GLY A 29 19.75 -12.34 -14.60
C GLY A 29 20.60 -11.57 -15.60
N VAL A 30 21.91 -11.48 -15.36
CA VAL A 30 22.87 -10.80 -16.24
C VAL A 30 22.64 -11.25 -17.69
N GLY A 31 22.18 -10.35 -18.56
CA GLY A 31 22.14 -10.55 -20.02
C GLY A 31 20.80 -10.89 -20.67
N ALA A 32 19.66 -10.92 -19.97
CA ALA A 32 18.34 -11.05 -20.59
C ALA A 32 17.47 -9.82 -20.31
N GLN A 33 16.73 -9.35 -21.31
CA GLN A 33 15.85 -8.16 -21.26
C GLN A 33 14.79 -8.27 -20.15
N GLY A 34 15.16 -8.00 -18.90
CA GLY A 34 14.26 -7.85 -17.78
C GLY A 34 13.67 -6.45 -17.78
N ILE A 35 12.35 -6.36 -17.71
CA ILE A 35 11.62 -5.10 -17.56
C ILE A 35 12.04 -4.47 -16.23
N GLU A 36 12.45 -3.20 -16.27
CA GLU A 36 12.79 -2.41 -15.08
C GLU A 36 11.57 -2.31 -14.15
N LEU A 37 11.78 -2.29 -12.83
CA LEU A 37 10.72 -2.14 -11.82
C LEU A 37 9.82 -0.94 -12.17
N SER A 38 10.43 0.22 -12.44
CA SER A 38 9.79 1.46 -12.87
C SER A 38 8.90 1.28 -14.10
N GLU A 39 9.39 0.59 -15.12
CA GLU A 39 8.67 0.34 -16.37
C GLU A 39 7.48 -0.62 -16.18
N THR A 40 7.57 -1.55 -15.21
CA THR A 40 6.42 -2.40 -14.84
C THR A 40 5.35 -1.58 -14.12
N VAL A 41 5.75 -0.74 -13.16
CA VAL A 41 4.83 0.17 -12.44
C VAL A 41 4.14 1.12 -13.42
N ARG A 42 4.89 1.71 -14.36
CA ARG A 42 4.35 2.60 -15.39
C ARG A 42 3.28 1.91 -16.25
N ARG A 43 3.51 0.66 -16.67
CA ARG A 43 2.47 -0.12 -17.39
C ARG A 43 1.22 -0.37 -16.55
N MET A 44 1.39 -0.68 -15.26
CA MET A 44 0.25 -0.85 -14.35
C MET A 44 -0.54 0.45 -14.16
N GLU A 45 0.13 1.60 -14.14
CA GLU A 45 -0.53 2.90 -14.06
C GLU A 45 -1.29 3.22 -15.36
N GLU A 46 -0.63 3.03 -16.51
CA GLU A 46 -1.19 3.30 -17.85
C GLU A 46 -2.35 2.35 -18.21
N SER A 47 -2.41 1.15 -17.63
CA SER A 47 -3.49 0.20 -17.87
C SER A 47 -4.82 0.58 -17.20
N ILE A 48 -4.78 1.30 -16.07
CA ILE A 48 -5.98 1.69 -15.31
C ILE A 48 -6.95 2.53 -16.18
N PRO A 49 -6.55 3.67 -16.77
CA PRO A 49 -7.46 4.47 -17.58
C PRO A 49 -7.96 3.71 -18.81
N GLN A 50 -7.14 2.81 -19.39
CA GLN A 50 -7.56 1.98 -20.53
C GLN A 50 -8.70 1.05 -20.12
N VAL A 51 -8.58 0.34 -19.00
CA VAL A 51 -9.63 -0.55 -18.51
C VAL A 51 -10.90 0.22 -18.15
N ILE A 52 -10.78 1.39 -17.51
CA ILE A 52 -11.94 2.22 -17.17
C ILE A 52 -12.72 2.64 -18.44
N LEU A 53 -12.02 3.03 -19.51
CA LEU A 53 -12.65 3.37 -20.79
C LEU A 53 -13.39 2.16 -21.42
N LEU A 54 -12.84 0.95 -21.30
CA LEU A 54 -13.52 -0.27 -21.78
C LEU A 54 -14.82 -0.52 -21.01
N LEU A 55 -14.81 -0.31 -19.69
CA LEU A 55 -15.99 -0.46 -18.84
C LEU A 55 -17.05 0.60 -19.15
N GLU A 56 -16.65 1.86 -19.35
CA GLU A 56 -17.56 2.94 -19.78
C GLU A 56 -18.19 2.62 -21.14
N ALA A 57 -17.40 2.15 -22.10
CA ALA A 57 -17.90 1.73 -23.40
C ALA A 57 -18.90 0.56 -23.31
N ALA A 58 -18.70 -0.38 -22.37
CA ALA A 58 -19.64 -1.47 -22.12
C ALA A 58 -20.99 -0.97 -21.56
N VAL A 59 -20.96 0.06 -20.70
CA VAL A 59 -22.18 0.72 -20.22
C VAL A 59 -22.94 1.37 -21.38
N GLU A 60 -22.25 2.12 -22.23
CA GLU A 60 -22.86 2.77 -23.41
C GLU A 60 -23.46 1.76 -24.40
N ARG A 61 -22.74 0.68 -24.68
CA ARG A 61 -23.22 -0.42 -25.54
C ARG A 61 -24.47 -1.08 -24.97
N CYS A 62 -24.49 -1.35 -23.66
CA CYS A 62 -25.64 -1.97 -23.01
C CYS A 62 -26.89 -1.10 -23.14
N ILE A 63 -26.77 0.20 -22.88
CA ILE A 63 -27.88 1.14 -23.02
C ILE A 63 -28.35 1.21 -24.48
N SER A 64 -27.41 1.32 -25.41
CA SER A 64 -27.71 1.46 -26.84
C SER A 64 -28.38 0.22 -27.44
N PHE A 65 -28.00 -0.99 -27.02
CA PHE A 65 -28.53 -2.24 -27.59
C PHE A 65 -29.74 -2.82 -26.84
N THR A 66 -29.86 -2.55 -25.54
CA THR A 66 -30.87 -3.20 -24.68
C THR A 66 -31.85 -2.22 -24.07
N GLY A 67 -31.66 -0.91 -24.26
CA GLY A 67 -32.44 0.13 -23.58
C GLY A 67 -32.31 0.08 -22.05
N GLY A 68 -31.32 -0.64 -21.52
CA GLY A 68 -31.15 -0.84 -20.07
C GLY A 68 -31.90 -2.05 -19.48
N SER A 69 -32.60 -2.84 -20.29
CA SER A 69 -33.28 -4.07 -19.81
C SER A 69 -32.34 -5.16 -19.31
N GLU A 70 -31.04 -5.05 -19.62
CA GLU A 70 -29.99 -5.99 -19.22
C GLU A 70 -28.98 -5.36 -18.25
N ALA A 71 -29.34 -4.25 -17.58
CA ALA A 71 -28.41 -3.54 -16.69
C ALA A 71 -27.99 -4.37 -15.46
N ASP A 72 -28.84 -5.27 -14.98
CA ASP A 72 -28.53 -6.23 -13.91
C ASP A 72 -27.41 -7.21 -14.33
N GLU A 73 -27.50 -7.76 -15.54
CA GLU A 73 -26.48 -8.65 -16.12
C GLU A 73 -25.19 -7.89 -16.49
N LEU A 74 -25.29 -6.63 -16.93
CA LEU A 74 -24.13 -5.78 -17.18
C LEU A 74 -23.32 -5.55 -15.90
N ILE A 75 -23.98 -5.19 -14.80
CA ILE A 75 -23.30 -4.92 -13.51
C ILE A 75 -22.46 -6.13 -13.10
N LEU A 76 -23.02 -7.34 -13.20
CA LEU A 76 -22.29 -8.58 -12.90
C LEU A 76 -21.08 -8.75 -13.83
N ALA A 77 -21.24 -8.48 -15.13
CA ALA A 77 -20.15 -8.57 -16.09
C ALA A 77 -19.04 -7.55 -15.80
N LEU A 78 -19.38 -6.32 -15.42
CA LEU A 78 -18.43 -5.27 -15.05
C LEU A 78 -17.67 -5.63 -13.76
N ASP A 79 -18.37 -6.12 -12.74
CA ASP A 79 -17.77 -6.50 -11.45
C ASP A 79 -16.81 -7.68 -11.65
N ASP A 80 -17.23 -8.74 -12.35
CA ASP A 80 -16.37 -9.89 -12.70
C ASP A 80 -15.11 -9.47 -13.48
N THR A 81 -15.28 -8.54 -14.42
CA THR A 81 -14.20 -8.03 -15.28
C THR A 81 -13.18 -7.22 -14.45
N MET A 82 -13.67 -6.34 -13.57
CA MET A 82 -12.83 -5.61 -12.63
C MET A 82 -12.07 -6.55 -11.69
N LEU A 83 -12.73 -7.60 -11.19
CA LEU A 83 -12.07 -8.63 -10.36
C LEU A 83 -10.94 -9.34 -11.11
N GLN A 84 -11.16 -9.71 -12.38
CA GLN A 84 -10.13 -10.32 -13.22
C GLN A 84 -8.92 -9.39 -13.42
N TYR A 85 -9.18 -8.12 -13.71
CA TYR A 85 -8.14 -7.11 -13.87
C TYR A 85 -7.34 -6.89 -12.58
N ILE A 86 -8.01 -6.67 -11.46
CA ILE A 86 -7.35 -6.45 -10.16
C ILE A 86 -6.55 -7.68 -9.73
N SER A 87 -7.05 -8.90 -10.01
CA SER A 87 -6.27 -10.12 -9.76
C SER A 87 -4.95 -10.13 -10.54
N THR A 88 -4.96 -9.63 -11.78
CA THR A 88 -3.74 -9.53 -12.60
C THR A 88 -2.78 -8.50 -12.00
N LEU A 89 -3.27 -7.34 -11.57
CA LEU A 89 -2.46 -6.35 -10.85
C LEU A 89 -1.87 -6.92 -9.56
N GLN A 90 -2.63 -7.72 -8.81
CA GLN A 90 -2.16 -8.38 -7.59
C GLN A 90 -1.05 -9.39 -7.88
N ASP A 91 -1.13 -10.15 -8.97
CA ASP A 91 -0.08 -11.10 -9.34
C ASP A 91 1.20 -10.38 -9.82
N THR A 92 1.05 -9.26 -10.52
CA THR A 92 2.19 -8.39 -10.84
C THR A 92 2.81 -7.82 -9.57
N LEU A 93 2.00 -7.34 -8.61
CA LEU A 93 2.48 -6.83 -7.31
C LEU A 93 3.28 -7.88 -6.52
N LYS A 94 2.82 -9.15 -6.50
CA LYS A 94 3.58 -10.26 -5.89
C LYS A 94 4.92 -10.48 -6.58
N SER A 95 4.96 -10.37 -7.92
CA SER A 95 6.20 -10.48 -8.68
C SER A 95 7.16 -9.33 -8.37
N LEU A 96 6.65 -8.10 -8.24
CA LEU A 96 7.45 -6.94 -7.80
C LEU A 96 8.00 -7.12 -6.40
N ARG A 97 7.21 -7.65 -5.46
CA ARG A 97 7.65 -7.94 -4.09
C ARG A 97 8.87 -8.85 -4.03
N ALA A 98 8.90 -9.89 -4.86
CA ALA A 98 10.06 -10.77 -4.98
C ALA A 98 11.29 -10.05 -5.56
N VAL A 99 11.10 -9.19 -6.57
CA VAL A 99 12.18 -8.39 -7.18
C VAL A 99 12.77 -7.37 -6.20
N CYS A 100 11.94 -6.77 -5.34
CA CYS A 100 12.40 -5.84 -4.30
C CYS A 100 13.14 -6.52 -3.14
N GLY A 101 13.27 -7.86 -3.14
CA GLY A 101 14.03 -8.61 -2.14
C GLY A 101 13.34 -8.75 -0.78
N VAL A 102 12.06 -8.39 -0.68
CA VAL A 102 11.28 -8.44 0.57
C VAL A 102 10.98 -9.88 1.01
N ASP A 103 10.74 -10.78 0.06
CA ASP A 103 10.40 -12.18 0.33
C ASP A 103 11.62 -13.07 0.59
N ASN A 104 12.84 -12.52 0.60
CA ASN A 104 14.07 -13.26 0.84
C ASN A 104 14.30 -13.52 2.34
N LYS A 105 13.24 -13.90 3.06
CA LYS A 105 13.31 -14.45 4.41
C LYS A 105 13.72 -15.92 4.31
N ASP A 106 14.92 -16.24 4.78
CA ASP A 106 15.38 -17.57 5.13
C ASP A 106 15.41 -18.66 4.02
N ILE A 107 16.37 -18.57 3.09
CA ILE A 107 17.07 -19.79 2.65
C ILE A 107 18.22 -20.01 3.62
N GLY A 108 17.85 -20.41 4.82
CA GLY A 108 18.76 -20.58 5.94
C GLY A 108 18.38 -21.79 6.77
N LEU A 109 18.15 -22.96 6.15
CA LEU A 109 18.14 -24.27 6.80
C LEU A 109 18.24 -25.42 5.77
N ASP A 110 19.23 -25.38 4.89
CA ASP A 110 19.81 -26.63 4.38
C ASP A 110 21.32 -26.48 4.22
N ARG A 111 22.03 -27.29 5.00
CA ARG A 111 23.48 -27.37 5.00
C ARG A 111 23.96 -28.00 3.70
N LYS A 112 25.03 -27.38 3.17
CA LYS A 112 25.88 -27.77 2.02
C LYS A 112 25.32 -27.37 0.66
N GLU A 113 25.71 -26.17 0.20
CA GLU A 113 26.67 -26.05 -0.90
C GLU A 113 27.20 -24.60 -1.03
N GLY A 114 28.52 -24.47 -0.87
CA GLY A 114 29.39 -23.47 -1.50
C GLY A 114 29.04 -21.98 -1.40
N ALA A 115 29.51 -21.31 -0.34
CA ALA A 115 30.36 -20.09 -0.34
C ALA A 115 30.15 -18.92 -1.35
N GLN A 116 29.08 -18.86 -2.14
CA GLN A 116 28.87 -17.84 -3.18
C GLN A 116 27.66 -16.92 -2.92
N ASN A 117 26.62 -17.38 -2.18
CA ASN A 117 25.43 -16.55 -1.94
C ASN A 117 25.57 -15.52 -0.81
N SER A 118 26.42 -15.77 0.20
CA SER A 118 26.68 -14.79 1.27
C SER A 118 27.40 -13.53 0.76
N ARG A 119 28.02 -13.58 -0.43
CA ARG A 119 28.69 -12.43 -1.06
C ARG A 119 27.77 -11.64 -1.99
N LYS A 120 26.54 -12.09 -2.26
CA LYS A 120 25.67 -11.45 -3.25
C LYS A 120 24.85 -10.29 -2.68
N THR A 121 24.53 -10.33 -1.40
CA THR A 121 23.77 -9.26 -0.70
C THR A 121 24.64 -8.04 -0.37
N ASP A 122 25.97 -8.19 -0.29
CA ASP A 122 26.93 -7.09 -0.08
C ASP A 122 27.33 -6.36 -1.38
N LEU A 123 26.72 -6.69 -2.52
CA LEU A 123 27.12 -6.17 -3.84
C LEU A 123 26.07 -5.25 -4.50
N ILE A 124 24.91 -5.02 -3.87
CA ILE A 124 23.96 -4.04 -4.38
C ILE A 124 24.54 -2.66 -4.08
N SER A 125 24.74 -1.83 -5.11
CA SER A 125 25.21 -0.46 -4.90
C SER A 125 24.12 0.35 -4.19
N ASN A 126 24.50 1.34 -3.37
CA ASN A 126 23.53 2.24 -2.74
C ASN A 126 22.59 2.91 -3.78
N GLU A 127 23.04 3.08 -5.02
CA GLU A 127 22.25 3.62 -6.14
C GLU A 127 21.18 2.62 -6.61
N GLU A 128 21.51 1.33 -6.72
CA GLU A 128 20.54 0.27 -7.05
C GLU A 128 19.51 0.08 -5.92
N GLU A 129 19.92 0.23 -4.66
CA GLU A 129 19.01 0.19 -3.50
C GLU A 129 17.95 1.32 -3.56
N TRP A 130 18.38 2.56 -3.79
CA TRP A 130 17.45 3.67 -3.91
C TRP A 130 16.59 3.58 -5.17
N SER A 131 17.09 3.00 -6.27
CA SER A 131 16.27 2.72 -7.46
C SER A 131 15.12 1.75 -7.14
N ILE A 132 15.37 0.72 -6.33
CA ILE A 132 14.33 -0.21 -5.87
C ILE A 132 13.32 0.52 -4.97
N VAL A 133 13.80 1.33 -4.03
CA VAL A 133 12.93 2.13 -3.15
C VAL A 133 12.04 3.08 -3.97
N GLN A 134 12.60 3.78 -4.95
CA GLN A 134 11.84 4.70 -5.81
C GLN A 134 10.80 3.96 -6.65
N GLY A 135 11.17 2.82 -7.27
CA GLY A 135 10.21 2.01 -8.01
C GLY A 135 9.10 1.42 -7.12
N ALA A 136 9.41 1.06 -5.87
CA ALA A 136 8.41 0.64 -4.91
C ALA A 136 7.50 1.81 -4.50
N LEU A 137 8.06 2.98 -4.21
CA LEU A 137 7.29 4.18 -3.88
C LEU A 137 6.32 4.54 -5.02
N GLN A 138 6.76 4.46 -6.28
CA GLN A 138 5.90 4.70 -7.45
C GLN A 138 4.68 3.76 -7.51
N ILE A 139 4.68 2.56 -6.91
CA ILE A 139 3.48 1.70 -6.92
C ILE A 139 2.29 2.33 -6.17
N LEU A 140 2.55 3.31 -5.29
CA LEU A 140 1.49 4.06 -4.62
C LEU A 140 0.67 4.90 -5.61
N THR A 141 1.26 5.39 -6.71
CA THR A 141 0.50 6.10 -7.76
C THR A 141 -0.49 5.17 -8.45
N VAL A 142 -0.13 3.89 -8.63
CA VAL A 142 -1.01 2.86 -9.19
C VAL A 142 -2.20 2.60 -8.26
N ALA A 143 -1.96 2.49 -6.95
CA ALA A 143 -3.02 2.31 -5.96
C ALA A 143 -3.96 3.52 -5.88
N ASP A 144 -3.42 4.74 -5.89
CA ASP A 144 -4.19 5.98 -5.88
C ASP A 144 -5.01 6.16 -7.17
N CYS A 145 -4.38 5.95 -8.34
CA CYS A 145 -5.04 5.99 -9.63
C CYS A 145 -6.17 4.96 -9.73
N LEU A 146 -5.95 3.73 -9.28
CA LEU A 146 -6.97 2.68 -9.30
C LEU A 146 -8.14 3.04 -8.37
N THR A 147 -7.84 3.55 -7.17
CA THR A 147 -8.86 3.93 -6.17
C THR A 147 -9.71 5.10 -6.67
N SER A 148 -9.07 6.17 -7.12
CA SER A 148 -9.75 7.37 -7.60
C SER A 148 -10.59 7.09 -8.85
N ARG A 149 -10.01 6.43 -9.86
CA ARG A 149 -10.72 6.14 -11.12
C ARG A 149 -11.86 5.15 -10.93
N SER A 150 -11.69 4.12 -10.08
CA SER A 150 -12.77 3.16 -9.80
C SER A 150 -13.92 3.82 -9.06
N SER A 151 -13.63 4.72 -8.11
CA SER A 151 -14.65 5.51 -7.39
C SER A 151 -15.43 6.42 -8.33
N VAL A 152 -14.74 7.14 -9.23
CA VAL A 152 -15.38 8.00 -10.24
C VAL A 152 -16.26 7.16 -11.19
N PHE A 153 -15.75 6.03 -11.66
CA PHE A 153 -16.51 5.12 -12.51
C PHE A 153 -17.76 4.58 -11.79
N GLU A 154 -17.63 4.15 -10.53
CA GLU A 154 -18.76 3.67 -9.73
C GLU A 154 -19.83 4.76 -9.51
N ALA A 155 -19.42 6.00 -9.23
CA ALA A 155 -20.32 7.13 -9.11
C ALA A 155 -21.05 7.43 -10.44
N SER A 156 -20.34 7.37 -11.56
CA SER A 156 -20.89 7.54 -12.92
C SER A 156 -21.88 6.43 -13.29
N LEU A 157 -21.54 5.18 -12.98
CA LEU A 157 -22.39 4.01 -13.20
C LEU A 157 -23.67 4.12 -12.37
N ARG A 158 -23.57 4.46 -11.08
CA ARG A 158 -24.74 4.68 -10.21
C ARG A 158 -25.64 5.79 -10.75
N ALA A 159 -25.08 6.93 -11.16
CA ALA A 159 -25.86 8.01 -11.76
C ALA A 159 -26.58 7.57 -13.05
N THR A 160 -25.92 6.74 -13.85
CA THR A 160 -26.50 6.16 -15.06
C THR A 160 -27.64 5.18 -14.76
N LEU A 161 -27.48 4.31 -13.77
CA LEU A 161 -28.54 3.40 -13.31
C LEU A 161 -29.75 4.17 -12.75
N ALA A 162 -29.53 5.23 -11.97
CA ALA A 162 -30.61 6.06 -11.43
C ALA A 162 -31.38 6.77 -12.56
N ARG A 163 -30.70 7.20 -13.62
CA ARG A 163 -31.33 7.76 -14.83
C ARG A 163 -32.14 6.71 -15.58
N LEU A 164 -31.60 5.49 -15.76
CA LEU A 164 -32.33 4.37 -16.37
C LEU A 164 -33.59 4.01 -15.59
N SER A 165 -33.56 4.08 -14.26
CA SER A 165 -34.74 3.89 -13.40
C SER A 165 -35.91 4.76 -13.86
N THR A 166 -35.66 6.06 -14.07
CA THR A 166 -36.67 7.03 -14.48
C THR A 166 -37.14 6.77 -15.91
N THR A 167 -36.22 6.56 -16.86
CA THR A 167 -36.56 6.39 -18.28
C THR A 167 -37.33 5.09 -18.55
N LEU A 168 -36.90 3.97 -17.97
CA LEU A 168 -37.57 2.68 -18.13
C LEU A 168 -38.93 2.65 -17.46
N SER A 169 -39.08 3.27 -16.28
CA SER A 169 -40.37 3.35 -15.59
C SER A 169 -41.41 4.11 -16.42
N LEU A 170 -41.01 5.23 -17.04
CA LEU A 170 -41.90 6.00 -17.91
C LEU A 170 -42.32 5.22 -19.16
N SER A 171 -41.42 4.44 -19.77
CA SER A 171 -41.75 3.65 -20.97
C SER A 171 -42.63 2.43 -20.64
N VAL A 172 -42.31 1.69 -19.57
CA VAL A 172 -43.02 0.48 -19.16
C VAL A 172 -44.40 0.78 -18.55
N PHE A 173 -44.52 1.81 -17.72
CA PHE A 173 -45.77 2.13 -17.00
C PHE A 173 -46.53 3.31 -17.60
N GLY A 174 -45.87 4.20 -18.36
CA GLY A 174 -46.51 5.36 -19.01
C GLY A 174 -47.17 5.03 -20.34
N SER A 175 -46.77 3.96 -21.03
CA SER A 175 -47.42 3.50 -22.28
C SER A 175 -48.86 3.01 -22.09
N SER A 176 -49.31 2.80 -20.84
CA SER A 176 -50.69 2.43 -20.52
C SER A 176 -51.69 3.60 -20.54
N LEU A 177 -51.23 4.86 -20.57
CA LEU A 177 -52.10 6.01 -20.33
C LEU A 177 -52.33 6.94 -21.54
N ASP A 178 -51.59 6.79 -22.65
CA ASP A 178 -51.61 7.82 -23.70
C ASP A 178 -51.80 7.33 -25.15
N ASN A 179 -52.49 6.20 -25.35
CA ASN A 179 -52.90 5.79 -26.70
C ASN A 179 -54.13 6.56 -27.23
N ASN A 180 -54.56 7.64 -26.55
CA ASN A 180 -55.75 8.44 -26.93
C ASN A 180 -55.47 9.94 -27.21
N GLN A 181 -54.22 10.39 -27.26
CA GLN A 181 -53.90 11.81 -27.58
C GLN A 181 -52.89 12.00 -28.71
N LEU A 182 -52.93 11.16 -29.75
CA LEU A 182 -52.25 11.46 -31.02
C LEU A 182 -53.10 12.42 -31.88
N HIS A 183 -53.22 13.67 -31.42
CA HIS A 183 -53.36 14.85 -32.27
C HIS A 183 -53.53 16.07 -31.35
N VAL A 184 -52.46 16.84 -31.15
CA VAL A 184 -52.42 18.32 -31.19
C VAL A 184 -50.97 18.75 -30.93
N ALA A 185 -50.52 19.71 -31.72
CA ALA A 185 -49.16 20.22 -31.86
C ALA A 185 -48.51 20.73 -30.56
N ASN A 186 -47.18 20.62 -30.48
CA ASN A 186 -46.33 21.82 -30.57
C ASN A 186 -44.86 21.47 -30.82
N ASP A 187 -44.34 22.16 -31.84
CA ASP A 187 -42.96 22.42 -32.18
C ASP A 187 -42.36 23.33 -31.09
N ASP A 188 -41.39 22.83 -30.33
CA ASP A 188 -40.38 23.68 -29.69
C ASP A 188 -39.18 22.81 -29.27
N GLY A 189 -38.01 23.15 -29.83
CA GLY A 189 -36.80 22.34 -29.75
C GLY A 189 -36.15 22.31 -28.38
N ASN A 190 -35.89 21.10 -27.89
CA ASN A 190 -34.65 20.77 -27.17
C ASN A 190 -34.42 19.26 -27.10
N GLY A 191 -33.39 18.77 -27.81
CA GLY A 191 -32.77 17.46 -27.60
C GLY A 191 -33.68 16.22 -27.65
N GLU A 192 -34.16 15.83 -28.83
CA GLU A 192 -34.63 14.45 -29.00
C GLU A 192 -33.46 13.49 -28.71
N PRO A 193 -33.64 12.44 -27.87
CA PRO A 193 -32.63 11.39 -27.77
C PRO A 193 -32.45 10.79 -29.17
N PRO A 194 -31.21 10.39 -29.56
CA PRO A 194 -30.97 9.83 -30.88
C PRO A 194 -31.98 8.73 -31.17
N LEU A 195 -32.60 8.75 -32.36
CA LEU A 195 -33.71 7.87 -32.76
C LEU A 195 -33.47 6.39 -32.42
N GLY A 196 -32.21 5.94 -32.41
CA GLY A 196 -31.81 4.59 -31.99
C GLY A 196 -32.04 4.28 -30.50
N GLY A 197 -31.85 5.24 -29.60
CA GLY A 197 -32.06 5.07 -28.17
C GLY A 197 -33.54 4.92 -27.81
N ARG A 198 -34.43 5.63 -28.50
CA ARG A 198 -35.88 5.53 -28.28
C ARG A 198 -36.43 4.18 -28.75
N ALA A 199 -35.98 3.69 -29.91
CA ALA A 199 -36.33 2.35 -30.38
C ALA A 199 -35.81 1.23 -29.45
N ALA A 200 -34.60 1.37 -28.92
CA ALA A 200 -34.04 0.40 -27.96
C ALA A 200 -34.84 0.39 -26.64
N LEU A 201 -35.27 1.54 -26.15
CA LEU A 201 -36.11 1.68 -24.95
C LEU A 201 -37.49 1.07 -25.13
N ASP A 202 -38.15 1.30 -26.27
CA ASP A 202 -39.48 0.72 -26.54
C ASP A 202 -39.40 -0.81 -26.64
N VAL A 203 -38.35 -1.33 -27.28
CA VAL A 203 -38.08 -2.78 -27.32
C VAL A 203 -37.76 -3.33 -25.93
N ALA A 204 -37.03 -2.58 -25.09
CA ALA A 204 -36.76 -2.95 -23.71
C ALA A 204 -38.05 -3.07 -22.89
N ALA A 205 -38.98 -2.12 -23.05
CA ALA A 205 -40.25 -2.14 -22.34
C ALA A 205 -41.09 -3.38 -22.68
N VAL A 206 -41.19 -3.72 -23.97
CA VAL A 206 -41.90 -4.94 -24.41
C VAL A 206 -41.26 -6.21 -23.80
N ARG A 207 -39.91 -6.31 -23.81
CA ARG A 207 -39.20 -7.47 -23.25
C ARG A 207 -39.41 -7.63 -21.75
N LEU A 208 -39.47 -6.52 -21.01
CA LEU A 208 -39.67 -6.55 -19.55
C LEU A 208 -41.11 -6.95 -19.19
N VAL A 209 -42.10 -6.64 -20.03
CA VAL A 209 -43.48 -7.14 -19.87
C VAL A 209 -43.54 -8.66 -20.03
N ASP A 210 -42.79 -9.22 -20.97
CA ASP A 210 -42.73 -10.67 -21.21
C ASP A 210 -42.00 -11.45 -20.10
N VAL A 211 -41.18 -10.78 -19.28
CA VAL A 211 -40.37 -11.39 -18.20
C VAL A 211 -40.55 -10.64 -16.87
N PRO A 212 -41.73 -10.75 -16.21
CA PRO A 212 -42.10 -9.89 -15.08
C PRO A 212 -41.20 -10.06 -13.85
N GLU A 213 -40.70 -11.27 -13.60
CA GLU A 213 -39.78 -11.52 -12.48
C GLU A 213 -38.43 -10.82 -12.66
N LYS A 214 -37.90 -10.79 -13.91
CA LYS A 214 -36.68 -10.06 -14.23
C LYS A 214 -36.93 -8.56 -14.11
N ALA A 215 -38.04 -8.06 -14.66
CA ALA A 215 -38.42 -6.66 -14.55
C ALA A 215 -38.51 -6.20 -13.09
N ARG A 216 -39.16 -6.98 -12.22
CA ARG A 216 -39.24 -6.66 -10.79
C ARG A 216 -37.86 -6.58 -10.13
N LYS A 217 -36.97 -7.53 -10.40
CA LYS A 217 -35.59 -7.50 -9.87
C LYS A 217 -34.81 -6.29 -10.37
N LEU A 218 -34.87 -6.01 -11.66
CA LEU A 218 -34.22 -4.87 -12.29
C LEU A 218 -34.72 -3.54 -11.71
N PHE A 219 -36.04 -3.33 -11.63
CA PHE A 219 -36.59 -2.10 -11.07
C PHE A 219 -36.23 -1.91 -9.59
N ASN A 220 -36.18 -2.98 -8.80
CA ASN A 220 -35.69 -2.91 -7.42
C ASN A 220 -34.23 -2.46 -7.34
N LEU A 221 -33.36 -2.99 -8.21
CA LEU A 221 -31.95 -2.57 -8.29
C LEU A 221 -31.84 -1.10 -8.72
N LEU A 222 -32.56 -0.72 -9.79
CA LEU A 222 -32.54 0.64 -10.30
C LEU A 222 -33.09 1.65 -9.28
N ASP A 223 -34.08 1.28 -8.46
CA ASP A 223 -34.55 2.14 -7.38
C ASP A 223 -33.52 2.29 -6.26
N GLN A 224 -32.85 1.20 -5.87
CA GLN A 224 -31.74 1.23 -4.90
C GLN A 224 -30.59 2.14 -5.36
N SER A 225 -30.32 2.22 -6.67
CA SER A 225 -29.26 3.08 -7.22
C SER A 225 -29.41 4.58 -6.94
N LYS A 226 -30.60 5.02 -6.50
CA LYS A 226 -30.87 6.39 -6.06
C LYS A 226 -30.31 6.68 -4.66
N ASP A 227 -30.07 5.66 -3.83
CA ASP A 227 -29.41 5.81 -2.53
C ASP A 227 -27.91 6.07 -2.76
N PRO A 228 -27.33 7.16 -2.20
CA PRO A 228 -25.89 7.41 -2.29
C PRO A 228 -25.00 6.29 -1.74
N ARG A 229 -25.53 5.43 -0.87
CA ARG A 229 -24.82 4.28 -0.27
C ARG A 229 -24.86 3.03 -1.16
N PHE A 230 -25.60 3.06 -2.26
CA PHE A 230 -25.64 1.96 -3.21
C PHE A 230 -24.29 1.85 -3.93
N HIS A 231 -23.69 0.67 -3.83
CA HIS A 231 -22.47 0.32 -4.55
C HIS A 231 -22.84 -0.59 -5.70
N ALA A 232 -22.56 -0.15 -6.92
CA ALA A 232 -22.88 -0.93 -8.12
C ALA A 232 -21.92 -2.11 -8.27
N LEU A 233 -20.67 -1.96 -7.82
CA LEU A 233 -19.60 -2.96 -8.00
C LEU A 233 -18.96 -3.31 -6.64
N PRO A 234 -19.71 -3.88 -5.69
CA PRO A 234 -19.26 -4.04 -4.32
C PRO A 234 -18.03 -4.94 -4.19
N LEU A 235 -17.88 -5.97 -5.04
CA LEU A 235 -16.72 -6.86 -4.98
C LEU A 235 -15.47 -6.17 -5.53
N ALA A 236 -15.58 -5.44 -6.64
CA ALA A 236 -14.50 -4.64 -7.18
C ALA A 236 -14.03 -3.60 -6.16
N SER A 237 -14.93 -2.84 -5.54
CA SER A 237 -14.56 -1.81 -4.57
C SER A 237 -13.85 -2.39 -3.35
N GLN A 238 -14.26 -3.58 -2.88
CA GLN A 238 -13.52 -4.31 -1.85
C GLN A 238 -12.11 -4.73 -2.32
N ARG A 239 -11.98 -5.22 -3.57
CA ARG A 239 -10.67 -5.63 -4.11
C ARG A 239 -9.74 -4.47 -4.39
N VAL A 240 -10.25 -3.31 -4.78
CA VAL A 240 -9.47 -2.07 -4.92
C VAL A 240 -8.88 -1.66 -3.57
N ALA A 241 -9.70 -1.65 -2.51
CA ALA A 241 -9.22 -1.36 -1.16
C ALA A 241 -8.15 -2.36 -0.69
N ALA A 242 -8.38 -3.66 -0.89
CA ALA A 242 -7.40 -4.69 -0.54
C ALA A 242 -6.09 -4.60 -1.36
N PHE A 243 -6.17 -4.18 -2.63
CA PHE A 243 -4.99 -3.92 -3.44
C PHE A 243 -4.21 -2.71 -2.93
N ALA A 244 -4.88 -1.62 -2.58
CA ALA A 244 -4.24 -0.43 -2.00
C ALA A 244 -3.54 -0.76 -0.67
N GLU A 245 -4.17 -1.57 0.20
CA GLU A 245 -3.54 -2.05 1.43
C GLU A 245 -2.29 -2.90 1.14
N ALA A 246 -2.38 -3.86 0.21
CA ALA A 246 -1.23 -4.69 -0.18
C ALA A 246 -0.06 -3.87 -0.77
N VAL A 247 -0.36 -2.80 -1.51
CA VAL A 247 0.64 -1.85 -2.02
C VAL A 247 1.30 -1.10 -0.86
N ASN A 248 0.52 -0.57 0.09
CA ASN A 248 1.07 0.11 1.27
C ASN A 248 1.97 -0.81 2.10
N GLU A 249 1.58 -2.08 2.29
CA GLU A 249 2.40 -3.07 2.99
C GLU A 249 3.69 -3.39 2.23
N LEU A 250 3.63 -3.53 0.90
CA LEU A 250 4.84 -3.71 0.09
C LEU A 250 5.81 -2.53 0.26
N VAL A 251 5.32 -1.30 0.12
CA VAL A 251 6.18 -0.12 0.25
C VAL A 251 6.81 -0.04 1.64
N TYR A 252 6.03 -0.27 2.69
CA TYR A 252 6.55 -0.31 4.05
C TYR A 252 7.64 -1.38 4.22
N ASP A 253 7.39 -2.59 3.72
CA ASP A 253 8.36 -3.67 3.78
C ASP A 253 9.67 -3.35 3.04
N VAL A 254 9.58 -2.69 1.88
CA VAL A 254 10.76 -2.25 1.12
C VAL A 254 11.54 -1.18 1.90
N LEU A 255 10.86 -0.16 2.40
CA LEU A 255 11.49 0.94 3.16
C LEU A 255 12.16 0.43 4.44
N ILE A 256 11.54 -0.52 5.15
CA ILE A 256 12.11 -1.06 6.38
C ILE A 256 13.16 -2.16 6.14
N SER A 257 13.23 -2.73 4.93
CA SER A 257 14.11 -3.86 4.60
C SER A 257 15.57 -3.59 4.95
N LYS A 258 16.08 -2.41 4.56
CA LYS A 258 17.48 -2.02 4.84
C LYS A 258 17.76 -1.93 6.33
N VAL A 259 16.86 -1.29 7.07
CA VAL A 259 16.97 -1.14 8.53
C VAL A 259 16.95 -2.50 9.20
N ARG A 260 16.03 -3.38 8.80
CA ARG A 260 15.93 -4.75 9.30
C ARG A 260 17.21 -5.54 9.07
N GLN A 261 17.79 -5.45 7.86
CA GLN A 261 19.04 -6.12 7.53
C GLN A 261 20.19 -5.61 8.42
N ARG A 262 20.34 -4.29 8.55
CA ARG A 262 21.41 -3.66 9.36
C ARG A 262 21.30 -3.98 10.85
N LEU A 263 20.07 -4.11 11.37
CA LEU A 263 19.83 -4.38 12.79
C LEU A 263 19.81 -5.87 13.16
N SER A 264 19.64 -6.78 12.19
CA SER A 264 19.36 -8.22 12.41
C SER A 264 20.28 -8.93 13.42
N GLU A 265 21.58 -8.63 13.42
CA GLU A 265 22.59 -9.28 14.27
C GLU A 265 23.09 -8.40 15.42
N VAL A 266 22.48 -7.23 15.65
CA VAL A 266 22.91 -6.29 16.69
C VAL A 266 22.93 -6.95 18.05
N SER A 267 21.89 -7.71 18.43
CA SER A 267 21.81 -8.43 19.71
C SER A 267 22.97 -9.40 19.97
N ARG A 268 23.67 -9.84 18.92
CA ARG A 268 24.72 -10.87 18.95
C ARG A 268 26.13 -10.32 18.70
N MET A 269 26.29 -9.01 18.56
CA MET A 269 27.61 -8.44 18.27
C MET A 269 28.61 -8.74 19.40
N PRO A 270 29.84 -9.17 19.05
CA PRO A 270 30.83 -9.59 20.05
C PRO A 270 31.29 -8.44 20.96
N ILE A 271 31.20 -7.20 20.47
CA ILE A 271 31.59 -5.97 21.18
C ILE A 271 30.86 -5.80 22.52
N TRP A 272 29.63 -6.30 22.65
CA TRP A 272 28.89 -6.25 23.92
C TRP A 272 29.57 -7.06 25.02
N SER A 273 30.23 -8.14 24.64
CA SER A 273 30.89 -9.07 25.56
C SER A 273 32.42 -8.95 25.56
N ALA A 274 32.97 -7.99 24.82
CA ALA A 274 34.41 -7.85 24.66
C ALA A 274 35.07 -7.57 26.02
N ALA A 275 36.15 -8.31 26.30
CA ALA A 275 36.95 -8.09 27.49
C ALA A 275 37.67 -6.74 27.38
N GLU A 276 37.67 -5.98 28.47
CA GLU A 276 38.45 -4.75 28.55
C GLU A 276 39.95 -5.08 28.45
N GLU A 277 40.64 -4.44 27.51
CA GLU A 277 42.10 -4.51 27.46
C GLU A 277 42.64 -3.92 28.77
N GLN A 278 43.32 -4.75 29.56
CA GLN A 278 43.92 -4.35 30.83
C GLN A 278 45.11 -3.42 30.55
N SER A 279 44.85 -2.13 30.34
CA SER A 279 45.90 -1.13 30.36
C SER A 279 46.32 -0.88 31.81
N ALA A 280 47.63 -0.93 32.08
CA ALA A 280 48.20 -0.67 33.40
C ALA A 280 47.90 0.75 33.94
N PHE A 281 47.38 1.63 33.09
CA PHE A 281 46.95 2.98 33.41
C PHE A 281 45.47 3.14 33.05
N ARG A 282 44.66 3.73 33.94
CA ARG A 282 43.33 4.25 33.58
C ARG A 282 43.52 5.46 32.67
N LEU A 283 43.70 5.21 31.37
CA LEU A 283 43.62 6.27 30.38
C LEU A 283 42.16 6.71 30.27
N PRO A 284 41.88 8.01 30.08
CA PRO A 284 40.53 8.45 29.74
C PRO A 284 40.10 7.70 28.48
N THR A 285 38.97 7.00 28.54
CA THR A 285 38.36 6.42 27.35
C THR A 285 38.00 7.59 26.44
N PHE A 286 38.72 7.75 25.33
CA PHE A 286 38.35 8.71 24.29
C PHE A 286 36.88 8.48 23.93
N SER A 287 36.09 9.54 23.82
CA SER A 287 34.66 9.50 23.53
C SER A 287 34.37 8.44 22.46
N ALA A 288 33.66 7.38 22.83
CA ALA A 288 33.29 6.36 21.86
C ALA A 288 32.46 7.00 20.74
N TYR A 289 32.72 6.62 19.51
CA TYR A 289 31.94 7.04 18.36
C TYR A 289 30.82 6.02 18.11
N PRO A 290 29.66 6.44 17.57
CA PRO A 290 28.59 5.52 17.23
C PRO A 290 29.06 4.47 16.22
N GLN A 291 28.64 3.23 16.41
CA GLN A 291 29.03 2.11 15.56
C GLN A 291 28.45 2.21 14.14
N PRO A 292 29.10 1.62 13.12
CA PRO A 292 28.67 1.71 11.71
C PRO A 292 27.23 1.24 11.44
N TYR A 293 26.72 0.28 12.23
CA TYR A 293 25.36 -0.22 12.04
C TYR A 293 24.31 0.86 12.36
N VAL A 294 24.52 1.66 13.41
CA VAL A 294 23.56 2.68 13.84
C VAL A 294 23.70 3.96 13.02
N THR A 295 24.93 4.32 12.63
CA THR A 295 25.14 5.46 11.73
C THR A 295 24.54 5.20 10.36
N SER A 296 24.68 3.98 9.81
CA SER A 296 24.04 3.60 8.55
C SER A 296 22.51 3.68 8.62
N VAL A 297 21.89 3.32 9.75
CA VAL A 297 20.44 3.47 9.94
C VAL A 297 20.07 4.95 10.06
N GLY A 298 20.83 5.73 10.81
CA GLY A 298 20.60 7.17 10.95
C GLY A 298 20.68 7.92 9.63
N GLU A 299 21.73 7.68 8.84
CA GLU A 299 21.91 8.25 7.50
C GLU A 299 20.75 7.88 6.56
N TYR A 300 20.30 6.61 6.60
CA TYR A 300 19.15 6.17 5.82
C TYR A 300 17.88 6.94 6.18
N LEU A 301 17.56 7.05 7.47
CA LEU A 301 16.37 7.77 7.96
C LEU A 301 16.44 9.27 7.63
N LEU A 302 17.61 9.89 7.68
CA LEU A 302 17.79 11.30 7.34
C LEU A 302 17.72 11.58 5.83
N THR A 303 17.99 10.58 4.99
CA THR A 303 17.93 10.69 3.52
C THR A 303 16.53 10.39 2.99
N LEU A 304 15.75 9.58 3.71
CA LEU A 304 14.40 9.16 3.32
C LEU A 304 13.46 10.31 2.92
N PRO A 305 13.42 11.47 3.60
CA PRO A 305 12.52 12.56 3.21
C PRO A 305 12.73 13.02 1.75
N GLN A 306 14.00 13.14 1.32
CA GLN A 306 14.35 13.54 -0.06
C GLN A 306 13.87 12.53 -1.11
N GLN A 307 13.62 11.29 -0.69
CA GLN A 307 13.16 10.20 -1.55
C GLN A 307 11.64 10.15 -1.64
N LEU A 308 10.92 10.72 -0.66
CA LEU A 308 9.47 10.80 -0.63
C LEU A 308 8.95 12.03 -1.39
N GLU A 309 9.73 13.12 -1.43
CA GLU A 309 9.37 14.38 -2.10
C GLU A 309 8.88 14.19 -3.55
N PRO A 310 9.56 13.46 -4.46
CA PRO A 310 9.11 13.34 -5.85
C PRO A 310 7.76 12.63 -5.99
N LEU A 311 7.46 11.68 -5.10
CA LEU A 311 6.19 10.96 -5.10
C LEU A 311 5.05 11.83 -4.55
N ALA A 312 5.34 12.61 -3.51
CA ALA A 312 4.36 13.46 -2.86
C ALA A 312 3.77 14.51 -3.83
N GLU A 313 4.60 15.04 -4.73
CA GLU A 313 4.19 15.92 -5.82
C GLU A 313 3.34 15.18 -6.88
N GLY A 314 3.67 13.93 -7.18
CA GLY A 314 2.96 13.14 -8.20
C GLY A 314 1.55 12.68 -7.79
N ILE A 315 1.33 12.39 -6.51
CA ILE A 315 -0.01 12.02 -5.98
C ILE A 315 -0.88 13.28 -5.82
N SER A 316 -0.27 14.41 -5.50
CA SER A 316 -0.94 15.71 -5.36
C SER A 316 -1.21 16.33 -6.74
N ASN A 317 -2.16 15.79 -7.50
CA ASN A 317 -2.54 16.22 -8.86
C ASN A 317 -3.10 17.68 -8.99
N SER A 318 -2.76 18.60 -8.08
CA SER A 318 -3.14 20.02 -8.17
C SER A 318 -2.11 20.96 -7.52
N ASP A 319 -1.82 22.09 -8.20
CA ASP A 319 -0.91 23.17 -7.77
C ASP A 319 -1.31 23.85 -6.42
N ALA A 320 -2.37 23.39 -5.75
CA ALA A 320 -2.92 23.97 -4.52
C ALA A 320 -2.56 23.20 -3.23
N ASN A 321 -1.88 22.05 -3.30
CA ASN A 321 -1.79 21.10 -2.17
C ASN A 321 -0.35 20.74 -1.73
N ASN A 322 0.54 21.74 -1.65
CA ASN A 322 1.87 21.53 -1.04
C ASN A 322 1.76 20.95 0.38
N ASP A 323 0.71 21.32 1.13
CA ASP A 323 0.47 20.81 2.49
C ASP A 323 0.14 19.29 2.52
N GLU A 324 -0.57 18.76 1.52
CA GLU A 324 -0.87 17.31 1.45
C GLU A 324 0.38 16.49 1.06
N ALA A 325 1.19 17.01 0.15
CA ALA A 325 2.47 16.40 -0.20
C ALA A 325 3.40 16.32 1.03
N GLN A 326 3.50 17.40 1.80
CA GLN A 326 4.27 17.42 3.05
C GLN A 326 3.68 16.47 4.09
N PHE A 327 2.36 16.38 4.19
CA PHE A 327 1.69 15.44 5.10
C PHE A 327 2.01 13.98 4.74
N PHE A 328 1.92 13.62 3.46
CA PHE A 328 2.26 12.29 2.96
C PHE A 328 3.71 11.90 3.29
N ALA A 329 4.67 12.79 3.00
CA ALA A 329 6.08 12.53 3.28
C ALA A 329 6.34 12.39 4.79
N THR A 330 5.69 13.22 5.60
CA THR A 330 5.79 13.17 7.07
C THR A 330 5.21 11.86 7.63
N GLU A 331 4.05 11.42 7.16
CA GLU A 331 3.42 10.18 7.62
C GLU A 331 4.31 8.96 7.34
N TRP A 332 4.85 8.85 6.12
CA TRP A 332 5.76 7.77 5.76
C TRP A 332 7.08 7.82 6.53
N MET A 333 7.65 9.01 6.73
CA MET A 333 8.84 9.21 7.54
C MET A 333 8.60 8.70 8.97
N PHE A 334 7.48 9.06 9.58
CA PHE A 334 7.11 8.62 10.93
C PHE A 334 6.92 7.10 10.99
N LYS A 335 6.19 6.52 10.03
CA LYS A 335 5.95 5.07 9.96
C LYS A 335 7.25 4.28 9.88
N VAL A 336 8.21 4.74 9.06
CA VAL A 336 9.52 4.08 8.91
C VAL A 336 10.41 4.29 10.13
N ALA A 337 10.46 5.50 10.69
CA ALA A 337 11.25 5.80 11.89
C ALA A 337 10.73 5.05 13.13
N GLU A 338 9.41 4.91 13.28
CA GLU A 338 8.80 4.10 14.33
C GLU A 338 9.16 2.62 14.16
N GLY A 339 9.02 2.08 12.94
CA GLY A 339 9.42 0.71 12.61
C GLY A 339 10.91 0.46 12.89
N ALA A 340 11.78 1.39 12.52
CA ALA A 340 13.22 1.30 12.76
C ALA A 340 13.54 1.25 14.26
N THR A 341 12.86 2.09 15.03
CA THR A 341 13.01 2.15 16.49
C THR A 341 12.48 0.88 17.14
N ALA A 342 11.35 0.33 16.68
CA ALA A 342 10.81 -0.93 17.15
C ALA A 342 11.78 -2.10 16.93
N LEU A 343 12.36 -2.20 15.72
CA LEU A 343 13.37 -3.21 15.39
C LEU A 343 14.62 -3.06 16.25
N TYR A 344 15.08 -1.83 16.49
CA TYR A 344 16.24 -1.61 17.35
C TYR A 344 15.94 -2.02 18.79
N MET A 345 14.79 -1.64 19.34
CA MET A 345 14.37 -2.06 20.68
C MET A 345 14.23 -3.58 20.81
N GLU A 346 13.79 -4.29 19.76
CA GLU A 346 13.77 -5.76 19.74
C GLU A 346 15.19 -6.33 19.88
N GLN A 347 16.16 -5.78 19.14
CA GLN A 347 17.56 -6.18 19.21
C GLN A 347 18.20 -5.88 20.58
N LEU A 348 17.92 -4.70 21.15
CA LEU A 348 18.39 -4.34 22.49
C LEU A 348 17.89 -5.34 23.55
N ARG A 349 16.62 -5.76 23.46
CA ARG A 349 16.05 -6.76 24.35
C ARG A 349 16.65 -8.16 24.18
N GLY A 350 17.19 -8.46 23.00
CA GLY A 350 17.84 -9.73 22.67
C GLY A 350 19.27 -9.89 23.20
N ILE A 351 19.90 -8.82 23.70
CA ILE A 351 21.26 -8.88 24.25
C ILE A 351 21.27 -9.74 25.51
N GLN A 352 22.10 -10.78 25.53
CA GLN A 352 22.15 -11.72 26.68
C GLN A 352 23.11 -11.28 27.79
N TYR A 353 24.20 -10.61 27.41
CA TYR A 353 25.25 -10.18 28.33
C TYR A 353 25.98 -8.96 27.78
N ILE A 354 26.32 -8.02 28.66
CA ILE A 354 27.09 -6.83 28.29
C ILE A 354 28.15 -6.48 29.36
N THR A 355 29.35 -6.10 28.91
CA THR A 355 30.44 -5.58 29.75
C THR A 355 30.26 -4.08 30.00
N ASP A 356 31.07 -3.48 30.88
CA ASP A 356 30.97 -2.05 31.17
C ASP A 356 31.40 -1.20 29.95
N GLY A 357 32.48 -1.58 29.26
CA GLY A 357 32.83 -1.00 27.96
C GLY A 357 31.73 -1.17 26.90
N GLY A 358 31.12 -2.37 26.81
CA GLY A 358 30.00 -2.61 25.91
C GLY A 358 28.77 -1.74 26.22
N ALA A 359 28.46 -1.55 27.51
CA ALA A 359 27.35 -0.72 27.96
C ALA A 359 27.57 0.76 27.60
N GLN A 360 28.79 1.26 27.78
CA GLN A 360 29.14 2.62 27.39
C GLN A 360 29.02 2.82 25.87
N GLN A 361 29.51 1.87 25.06
CA GLN A 361 29.37 1.92 23.61
C GLN A 361 27.89 1.91 23.19
N LEU A 362 27.08 1.02 23.76
CA LEU A 362 25.67 0.92 23.43
C LEU A 362 24.89 2.17 23.86
N SER A 363 25.26 2.79 24.98
CA SER A 363 24.70 4.09 25.39
C SER A 363 24.95 5.18 24.35
N VAL A 364 26.16 5.24 23.77
CA VAL A 364 26.50 6.19 22.69
C VAL A 364 25.70 5.88 21.42
N ASP A 365 25.58 4.60 21.05
CA ASP A 365 24.82 4.19 19.87
C ASP A 365 23.33 4.58 20.00
N ILE A 366 22.74 4.37 21.18
CA ILE A 366 21.37 4.79 21.49
C ILE A 366 21.23 6.31 21.46
N GLU A 367 22.16 7.05 22.06
CA GLU A 367 22.14 8.51 22.05
C GLU A 367 22.17 9.07 20.62
N TYR A 368 23.01 8.50 19.75
CA TYR A 368 23.06 8.88 18.34
C TYR A 368 21.70 8.68 17.66
N LEU A 369 21.07 7.51 17.81
CA LEU A 369 19.76 7.26 17.21
C LEU A 369 18.68 8.17 17.79
N SER A 370 18.69 8.42 19.11
CA SER A 370 17.77 9.36 19.76
C SER A 370 17.89 10.78 19.18
N ASN A 371 19.11 11.22 18.86
CA ASN A 371 19.35 12.51 18.21
C ASN A 371 18.82 12.54 16.77
N VAL A 372 18.97 11.44 16.01
CA VAL A 372 18.36 11.30 14.68
C VAL A 372 16.84 11.37 14.75
N LEU A 373 16.22 10.62 15.68
CA LEU A 373 14.76 10.67 15.89
C LEU A 373 14.30 12.08 16.24
N SER A 374 15.01 12.77 17.13
CA SER A 374 14.71 14.16 17.49
C SER A 374 14.82 15.10 16.28
N ALA A 375 15.81 14.91 15.41
CA ALA A 375 15.97 15.70 14.18
C ALA A 375 14.81 15.47 13.19
N LEU A 376 14.24 14.27 13.18
CA LEU A 376 13.03 13.91 12.44
C LEU A 376 11.74 14.29 13.19
N SER A 377 11.83 15.01 14.31
CA SER A 377 10.69 15.39 15.16
C SER A 377 9.89 14.21 15.71
N MET A 378 10.53 13.04 15.86
CA MET A 378 9.96 11.84 16.46
C MET A 378 10.14 11.86 17.98
N PRO A 379 9.11 11.47 18.76
CA PRO A 379 9.28 11.29 20.19
C PRO A 379 10.20 10.10 20.49
N ILE A 380 11.10 10.27 21.46
CA ILE A 380 11.97 9.18 21.91
C ILE A 380 11.15 8.22 22.79
N PRO A 381 11.07 6.91 22.46
CA PRO A 381 10.31 5.97 23.27
C PRO A 381 10.89 5.84 24.70
N PRO A 382 10.07 5.78 25.75
CA PRO A 382 10.54 5.66 27.14
C PRO A 382 11.46 4.46 27.38
N VAL A 383 11.22 3.35 26.68
CA VAL A 383 12.07 2.15 26.71
C VAL A 383 13.49 2.48 26.26
N LEU A 384 13.63 3.20 25.14
CA LEU A 384 14.94 3.56 24.58
C LEU A 384 15.67 4.54 25.50
N ALA A 385 14.97 5.54 26.04
CA ALA A 385 15.51 6.47 27.03
C ALA A 385 15.95 5.77 28.33
N THR A 386 15.22 4.74 28.76
CA THR A 386 15.57 3.92 29.93
C THR A 386 16.83 3.10 29.67
N PHE A 387 16.95 2.48 28.48
CA PHE A 387 18.19 1.79 28.08
C PHE A 387 19.38 2.77 28.10
N GLN A 388 19.27 3.94 27.48
CA GLN A 388 20.33 4.95 27.44
C GLN A 388 20.78 5.34 28.86
N THR A 389 19.83 5.72 29.71
CA THR A 389 20.10 6.15 31.09
C THR A 389 20.78 5.04 31.91
N CYS A 390 20.26 3.82 31.85
CA CYS A 390 20.78 2.70 32.64
C CYS A 390 22.15 2.19 32.14
N LEU A 391 22.40 2.25 30.83
CA LEU A 391 23.66 1.81 30.23
C LEU A 391 24.78 2.86 30.42
N GLY A 392 24.45 4.15 30.32
CA GLY A 392 25.39 5.25 30.57
C GLY A 392 25.71 5.47 32.05
N THR A 393 24.89 4.94 32.97
CA THR A 393 25.17 5.01 34.41
C THR A 393 26.26 3.99 34.79
N PRO A 394 27.28 4.38 35.58
CA PRO A 394 28.25 3.44 36.13
C PRO A 394 27.60 2.28 36.89
N ARG A 395 28.19 1.08 36.76
CA ARG A 395 27.60 -0.17 37.26
C ARG A 395 27.32 -0.16 38.76
N ASP A 396 28.17 0.51 39.53
CA ASP A 396 28.10 0.68 40.98
C ASP A 396 26.94 1.61 41.40
N GLN A 397 26.61 2.60 40.58
CA GLN A 397 25.59 3.61 40.86
C GLN A 397 24.19 3.23 40.36
N LEU A 398 24.09 2.22 39.49
CA LEU A 398 22.83 1.84 38.86
C LEU A 398 21.77 1.42 39.88
N LYS A 399 22.16 0.74 40.97
CA LYS A 399 21.22 0.37 42.05
C LYS A 399 20.61 1.58 42.75
N ASP A 400 21.43 2.61 42.99
CA ASP A 400 20.98 3.82 43.68
C ASP A 400 20.08 4.67 42.78
N LEU A 401 20.39 4.72 41.48
CA LEU A 401 19.52 5.32 40.46
C LEU A 401 18.11 4.70 40.51
N LEU A 402 18.01 3.37 40.47
CA LEU A 402 16.71 2.68 40.48
C LEU A 402 15.92 2.89 41.77
N LYS A 403 16.60 2.96 42.92
CA LYS A 403 15.97 3.29 44.20
C LYS A 403 15.49 4.74 44.25
N SER A 404 16.22 5.66 43.61
CA SER A 404 15.88 7.08 43.60
C SER A 404 14.72 7.42 42.67
N ASP A 405 14.60 6.73 41.55
CA ASP A 405 13.54 6.98 40.55
C ASP A 405 12.15 6.56 41.05
N ASN A 406 12.07 5.57 41.95
CA ASN A 406 10.80 5.02 42.48
C ASN A 406 9.78 4.62 41.38
N GLY A 407 10.24 4.35 40.16
CA GLY A 407 9.40 3.97 39.02
C GLY A 407 8.61 5.13 38.39
N ASN A 408 9.06 6.38 38.58
CA ASN A 408 8.37 7.55 38.04
C ASN A 408 8.80 7.91 36.60
N GLN A 409 10.08 7.74 36.25
CA GLN A 409 10.59 8.15 34.94
C GLN A 409 11.14 6.98 34.12
N LEU A 410 11.64 5.93 34.77
CA LEU A 410 12.22 4.77 34.10
C LEU A 410 11.18 3.67 33.86
N ASP A 411 11.24 3.04 32.69
CA ASP A 411 10.50 1.82 32.41
C ASP A 411 11.10 0.66 33.24
N LEU A 412 10.42 0.31 34.33
CA LEU A 412 10.91 -0.69 35.29
C LEU A 412 11.26 -2.06 34.64
N PRO A 413 10.46 -2.63 33.72
CA PRO A 413 10.82 -3.84 33.00
C PRO A 413 12.16 -3.73 32.25
N THR A 414 12.38 -2.61 31.54
CA THR A 414 13.62 -2.35 30.81
C THR A 414 14.80 -2.15 31.76
N ALA A 415 14.63 -1.39 32.82
CA ALA A 415 15.67 -1.18 33.84
C ALA A 415 16.13 -2.51 34.48
N ASN A 416 15.17 -3.38 34.83
CA ASN A 416 15.45 -4.72 35.35
C ASN A 416 16.20 -5.59 34.33
N LEU A 417 15.81 -5.50 33.05
CA LEU A 417 16.52 -6.18 31.97
C LEU A 417 17.97 -5.70 31.85
N VAL A 418 18.23 -4.39 31.89
CA VAL A 418 19.58 -3.83 31.85
C VAL A 418 20.42 -4.33 33.03
N CYS A 419 19.86 -4.38 34.24
CA CYS A 419 20.54 -4.94 35.40
C CYS A 419 20.90 -6.42 35.22
N LYS A 420 19.97 -7.20 34.67
CA LYS A 420 20.17 -8.62 34.39
C LYS A 420 21.30 -8.85 33.39
N ILE A 421 21.31 -8.15 32.26
CA ILE A 421 22.35 -8.31 31.21
C ILE A 421 23.72 -7.81 31.68
N ARG A 422 23.76 -6.84 32.62
CA ARG A 422 24.99 -6.38 33.31
C ARG A 422 25.38 -7.25 34.51
N ARG A 423 24.68 -8.36 34.77
CA ARG A 423 24.91 -9.27 35.91
C ARG A 423 24.96 -8.55 37.26
N LEU A 424 23.96 -7.71 37.52
CA LEU A 424 23.73 -7.11 38.83
C LEU A 424 22.64 -7.89 39.56
N ASN A 425 22.94 -8.36 40.77
CA ASN A 425 21.92 -8.93 41.65
C ASN A 425 21.09 -7.80 42.24
N LEU A 426 19.79 -7.79 41.98
CA LEU A 426 18.85 -6.79 42.50
C LEU A 426 18.28 -7.12 43.88
N ASP A 427 18.69 -8.26 44.46
CA ASP A 427 18.37 -8.69 45.82
C ASP A 427 19.00 -7.79 46.90
#